data_AF-A0A059SQ71-F1
#
_entry.id   AF-A0A059SQ71-F1
#
_cell.length_a   1.000
_cell.length_b   1.000
_cell.length_c   1.000
_cell.angle_alpha   90.00
_cell.angle_beta   90.00
_cell.angle_gamma   90.00
#
_symmetry.space_group_name_H-M   'P 1'
#
loop_
_entity.id
_entity.type
_entity.pdbx_description
1 polymer ?
#
loop_
_entity_poly.entity_id
_entity_poly.type
_entity_poly.pdbx_seq_one_letter_code
_entity_poly.pdbx_strand_id
1 'polypeptide(L)'
;VLGQPIDGGVEFKDTKTTRLISLERKAPGIVTRKSVHESMLTGVKIVDALLPIGRGQRELIIGDRQTGKSSVAIDAILNQKTNKDIVCIYVSVGQKKSTIRRLVEMLNMKGSLKYSIVVVSTASDASPLQFLAPYTGCAIGEYFRDKGEHALIIYDDLSKHAVAYRQMSLLLRRPPGR
;
A
#
# COMPACT_ATOMS: atom_id res chain seq x y z
N VAL A 1 -11.29 2.18 -1.37
CA VAL A 1 -11.21 0.72 -1.62
C VAL A 1 -11.83 0.31 -2.96
N LEU A 2 -13.06 0.72 -3.28
CA LEU A 2 -13.75 0.29 -4.52
C LEU A 2 -13.38 1.10 -5.77
N GLY A 3 -12.21 1.74 -5.79
CA GLY A 3 -11.80 2.61 -6.90
C GLY A 3 -12.59 3.92 -7.03
N GLN A 4 -13.27 4.36 -5.97
CA GLN A 4 -13.95 5.67 -5.94
C GLN A 4 -13.03 6.72 -5.29
N PRO A 5 -12.93 7.94 -5.85
CA PRO A 5 -12.22 9.03 -5.19
C PRO A 5 -12.95 9.45 -3.92
N ILE A 6 -12.18 9.77 -2.87
CA ILE A 6 -12.70 10.16 -1.55
C ILE A 6 -12.23 11.56 -1.11
N ASP A 7 -11.43 12.21 -1.96
CA ASP A 7 -10.84 13.53 -1.78
C ASP A 7 -11.69 14.65 -2.42
N GLY A 8 -12.86 14.30 -2.96
CA GLY A 8 -13.70 15.22 -3.72
C GLY A 8 -13.21 15.46 -5.15
N GLY A 9 -12.22 14.67 -5.61
CA GLY A 9 -11.77 14.67 -6.99
C GLY A 9 -12.79 14.09 -7.97
N VAL A 10 -12.46 14.16 -9.26
CA VAL A 10 -13.32 13.65 -10.33
C VAL A 10 -13.34 12.13 -10.31
N GLU A 11 -14.52 11.55 -10.50
CA GLU A 11 -14.68 10.11 -10.65
C GLU A 11 -13.88 9.56 -11.86
N PHE A 12 -13.27 8.39 -11.69
CA PHE A 12 -12.54 7.69 -12.75
C PHE A 12 -13.54 7.02 -13.73
N LYS A 13 -14.27 7.83 -14.52
CA LYS A 13 -15.34 7.38 -15.44
C LYS A 13 -14.88 7.04 -16.85
N ASP A 14 -13.67 7.44 -17.23
CA ASP A 14 -13.20 7.25 -18.61
C ASP A 14 -12.74 5.80 -18.83
N THR A 15 -13.56 5.02 -19.54
CA THR A 15 -13.29 3.61 -19.85
C THR A 15 -12.14 3.40 -20.83
N LYS A 16 -11.70 4.44 -21.55
CA LYS A 16 -10.52 4.36 -22.44
C LYS A 16 -9.21 4.36 -21.66
N THR A 17 -9.19 5.01 -20.50
CA THR A 17 -8.02 5.14 -19.62
C THR A 17 -8.11 4.26 -18.38
N THR A 18 -9.31 3.81 -18.01
CA THR A 18 -9.55 2.99 -16.83
C THR A 18 -9.56 1.50 -17.18
N ARG A 19 -8.67 0.73 -16.54
CA ARG A 19 -8.67 -0.73 -16.63
C ARG A 19 -9.23 -1.34 -15.34
N LEU A 20 -10.12 -2.31 -15.50
CA LEU A 20 -10.59 -3.12 -14.38
C LEU A 20 -9.65 -4.30 -14.17
N ILE A 21 -9.17 -4.45 -12.95
CA ILE A 21 -8.26 -5.52 -12.54
C ILE A 21 -8.93 -6.29 -11.41
N SER A 22 -8.95 -7.62 -11.53
CA SER A 22 -9.45 -8.49 -10.44
C SER A 22 -8.59 -8.30 -9.19
N LEU A 23 -9.23 -8.16 -8.03
CA LEU A 23 -8.55 -8.07 -6.73
C LEU A 23 -7.90 -9.41 -6.34
N GLU A 24 -8.49 -10.52 -6.79
CA GLU A 24 -7.96 -11.86 -6.58
C GLU A 24 -7.35 -12.35 -7.89
N ARG A 25 -6.01 -12.41 -7.93
CA ARG A 25 -5.24 -12.92 -9.06
C ARG A 25 -4.10 -13.79 -8.53
N LYS A 26 -3.68 -14.75 -9.36
CA LYS A 26 -2.51 -15.57 -9.04
C LYS A 26 -1.25 -14.72 -9.17
N ALA A 27 -0.37 -14.81 -8.18
CA ALA A 27 0.94 -14.18 -8.24
C ALA A 27 1.78 -14.77 -9.39
N PRO A 28 2.80 -14.04 -9.91
CA PRO A 28 3.72 -14.56 -10.90
C PRO A 28 4.38 -15.87 -10.46
N GLY A 29 4.40 -16.85 -11.37
CA GLY A 29 5.03 -18.16 -11.17
C GLY A 29 6.55 -18.07 -11.05
N ILE A 30 7.19 -19.20 -10.76
CA ILE A 30 8.65 -19.26 -10.50
C ILE A 30 9.44 -18.81 -11.75
N VAL A 31 9.10 -19.35 -12.93
CA VAL A 31 9.80 -19.08 -14.20
C VAL A 31 9.73 -17.61 -14.62
N THR A 32 8.66 -16.91 -14.25
CA THR A 32 8.45 -15.49 -14.60
C THR A 32 9.20 -14.52 -13.70
N ARG A 33 9.88 -14.99 -12.64
CA ARG A 33 10.59 -14.13 -11.68
C ARG A 33 12.05 -13.97 -12.06
N LYS A 34 12.60 -12.80 -11.75
CA LYS A 34 14.03 -12.49 -11.79
C LYS A 34 14.52 -12.24 -10.36
N SER A 35 15.77 -12.60 -10.06
CA SER A 35 16.39 -12.22 -8.78
C SER A 35 16.38 -10.71 -8.59
N VAL A 36 16.11 -10.27 -7.37
CA VAL A 36 16.18 -8.85 -6.99
C VAL A 36 17.63 -8.39 -7.10
N HIS A 37 17.87 -7.37 -7.90
CA HIS A 37 19.22 -6.89 -8.25
C HIS A 37 19.31 -5.35 -8.35
N GLU A 38 18.18 -4.65 -8.26
CA GLU A 38 18.11 -3.19 -8.27
C GLU A 38 17.74 -2.69 -6.88
N SER A 39 18.44 -1.67 -6.37
CA SER A 39 18.17 -1.10 -5.05
C SER A 39 16.93 -0.19 -5.05
N MET A 40 16.23 -0.17 -3.92
CA MET A 40 15.19 0.79 -3.59
C MET A 40 15.60 1.49 -2.29
N LEU A 41 16.14 2.69 -2.42
CA LEU A 41 16.64 3.46 -1.28
C LEU A 41 15.49 4.08 -0.50
N THR A 42 15.49 3.87 0.81
CA THR A 42 14.49 4.43 1.72
C THR A 42 14.80 5.87 2.12
N GLY A 43 16.06 6.30 1.99
CA GLY A 43 16.54 7.59 2.51
C GLY A 43 16.83 7.55 4.01
N VAL A 44 16.58 6.42 4.68
CA VAL A 44 16.89 6.19 6.08
C VAL A 44 18.24 5.49 6.16
N LYS A 45 19.29 6.24 6.54
CA LYS A 45 20.68 5.76 6.54
C LYS A 45 20.89 4.38 7.17
N ILE A 46 20.27 4.12 8.33
CA ILE A 46 20.45 2.84 9.03
C ILE A 46 19.80 1.67 8.27
N VAL A 47 18.67 1.92 7.59
CA VAL A 47 18.00 0.91 6.77
C VAL A 47 18.83 0.69 5.50
N ASP A 48 19.18 1.75 4.79
CA ASP A 48 19.90 1.63 3.51
C ASP A 48 21.32 1.04 3.67
N ALA A 49 21.95 1.20 4.83
CA ALA A 49 23.28 0.66 5.12
C ALA A 49 23.28 -0.78 5.64
N LEU A 50 22.35 -1.13 6.54
CA LEU A 50 22.36 -2.43 7.22
C LEU A 50 21.32 -3.42 6.68
N LEU A 51 20.21 -2.90 6.16
CA LEU A 51 19.05 -3.66 5.70
C LEU A 51 18.60 -3.16 4.31
N PRO A 52 19.48 -3.22 3.29
CA PRO A 52 19.17 -2.68 1.97
C PRO A 52 17.94 -3.39 1.38
N ILE A 53 17.01 -2.60 0.87
CA ILE A 53 15.78 -3.10 0.24
C ILE A 53 15.95 -3.02 -1.28
N GLY A 54 15.65 -4.12 -1.97
CA GLY A 54 15.66 -4.15 -3.44
C GLY A 54 14.27 -4.07 -4.08
N ARG A 55 14.21 -3.68 -5.36
CA ARG A 55 12.97 -3.63 -6.15
C ARG A 55 12.41 -5.04 -6.34
N GLY A 56 11.21 -5.28 -5.80
CA GLY A 56 10.57 -6.60 -5.78
C GLY A 56 10.77 -7.40 -4.48
N GLN A 57 11.51 -6.86 -3.52
CA GLN A 57 11.63 -7.41 -2.17
C GLN A 57 10.37 -7.13 -1.34
N ARG A 58 10.14 -7.95 -0.31
CA ARG A 58 9.12 -7.72 0.73
C ARG A 58 9.86 -7.54 2.04
N GLU A 59 9.77 -6.34 2.61
CA GLU A 59 10.46 -5.99 3.85
C GLU A 59 9.43 -5.69 4.96
N LEU A 60 9.60 -6.32 6.13
CA LEU A 60 8.67 -6.18 7.25
C LEU A 60 9.12 -5.06 8.18
N ILE A 61 8.25 -4.05 8.38
CA ILE A 61 8.43 -3.04 9.42
C ILE A 61 7.55 -3.43 10.62
N ILE A 62 8.16 -3.99 11.67
CA ILE A 62 7.48 -4.44 12.89
C ILE A 62 7.97 -3.67 14.12
N GLY A 63 7.10 -3.54 15.11
CA GLY A 63 7.40 -2.90 16.39
C GLY A 63 6.14 -2.37 17.07
N ASP A 64 6.30 -1.92 18.31
CA ASP A 64 5.20 -1.42 19.14
C ASP A 64 4.57 -0.12 18.62
N ARG A 65 3.44 0.26 19.20
CA ARG A 65 2.81 1.54 18.86
C ARG A 65 3.79 2.70 19.13
N GLN A 66 3.76 3.71 18.26
CA GLN A 66 4.58 4.92 18.38
C GLN A 66 6.11 4.71 18.26
N THR A 67 6.58 3.58 17.72
CA THR A 67 8.02 3.34 17.45
C THR A 67 8.51 3.87 16.10
N GLY A 68 7.74 4.73 15.42
CA GLY A 68 8.16 5.34 14.15
C GLY A 68 7.95 4.50 12.88
N LYS A 69 7.22 3.37 12.94
CA LYS A 69 6.94 2.51 11.78
C LYS A 69 6.42 3.27 10.56
N SER A 70 5.36 4.06 10.73
CA SER A 70 4.78 4.85 9.63
C SER A 70 5.74 5.95 9.18
N SER A 71 6.59 6.50 10.05
CA SER A 71 7.58 7.51 9.67
C SER A 71 8.60 6.94 8.70
N VAL A 72 9.18 5.77 8.99
CA VAL A 72 10.11 5.07 8.09
C VAL A 72 9.45 4.79 6.73
N ALA A 73 8.20 4.34 6.77
CA ALA A 73 7.43 4.03 5.56
C ALA A 73 7.16 5.30 4.70
N ILE A 74 6.81 6.41 5.34
CA ILE A 74 6.58 7.69 4.66
C ILE A 74 7.90 8.25 4.12
N ASP A 75 8.99 8.20 4.88
CA ASP A 75 10.30 8.66 4.42
C ASP A 75 10.76 7.88 3.19
N ALA A 76 10.51 6.57 3.14
CA ALA A 76 10.73 5.77 1.96
C ALA A 76 9.94 6.27 0.74
N ILE A 77 8.67 6.66 0.89
CA ILE A 77 7.90 7.27 -0.21
C ILE A 77 8.55 8.58 -0.64
N LEU A 78 8.86 9.47 0.31
CA LEU A 78 9.41 10.81 0.02
C LEU A 78 10.74 10.72 -0.74
N ASN A 79 11.57 9.73 -0.40
CA ASN A 79 12.85 9.51 -1.05
C ASN A 79 12.71 9.08 -2.52
N GLN A 80 11.58 8.49 -2.92
CA GLN A 80 11.35 8.10 -4.32
C GLN A 80 11.18 9.29 -5.27
N LYS A 81 11.14 10.53 -4.77
CA LYS A 81 11.30 11.72 -5.62
C LYS A 81 12.62 11.69 -6.42
N THR A 82 13.65 11.00 -5.92
CA THR A 82 14.93 10.80 -6.61
C THR A 82 14.86 9.72 -7.70
N ASN A 83 13.89 8.79 -7.61
CA ASN A 83 13.65 7.68 -8.53
C ASN A 83 12.29 7.85 -9.22
N LYS A 84 12.26 8.65 -10.29
CA LYS A 84 11.01 9.04 -10.99
C LYS A 84 10.24 7.88 -11.63
N ASP A 85 10.82 6.69 -11.63
CA ASP A 85 10.36 5.43 -12.19
C ASP A 85 9.60 4.55 -11.18
N ILE A 86 9.48 4.96 -9.91
CA ILE A 86 8.77 4.21 -8.87
C ILE A 86 7.46 4.89 -8.48
N VAL A 87 6.34 4.23 -8.76
CA VAL A 87 5.02 4.64 -8.26
C VAL A 87 4.85 4.19 -6.81
N CYS A 88 4.44 5.10 -5.93
CA CYS A 88 4.23 4.79 -4.52
C CYS A 88 2.75 4.54 -4.22
N ILE A 89 2.46 3.54 -3.39
CA ILE A 89 1.10 3.16 -3.00
C ILE A 89 1.05 3.05 -1.48
N TYR A 90 0.24 3.89 -0.84
CA TYR A 90 0.01 3.83 0.61
C TYR A 90 -1.39 3.28 0.88
N VAL A 91 -1.46 2.12 1.50
CA VAL A 91 -2.72 1.48 1.89
C VAL A 91 -2.95 1.68 3.38
N SER A 92 -3.91 2.53 3.72
CA SER A 92 -4.37 2.72 5.10
C SER A 92 -5.53 1.75 5.39
N VAL A 93 -5.37 0.92 6.42
CA VAL A 93 -6.39 -0.02 6.90
C VAL A 93 -6.79 0.34 8.33
N GLY A 94 -8.07 0.65 8.56
CA GLY A 94 -8.62 0.86 9.90
C GLY A 94 -7.97 2.02 10.68
N GLN A 95 -7.40 3.01 9.98
CA GLN A 95 -6.83 4.20 10.62
C GLN A 95 -7.89 5.28 10.85
N LYS A 96 -7.60 6.21 11.78
CA LYS A 96 -8.45 7.39 11.99
C LYS A 96 -8.39 8.31 10.79
N LYS A 97 -9.53 8.85 10.36
CA LYS A 97 -9.62 9.80 9.24
C LYS A 97 -8.68 11.01 9.40
N SER A 98 -8.51 11.51 10.63
CA SER A 98 -7.59 12.60 10.95
C SER A 98 -6.12 12.26 10.71
N THR A 99 -5.69 11.04 11.01
CA THR A 99 -4.32 10.57 10.76
C THR A 99 -4.04 10.52 9.26
N ILE A 100 -4.99 10.00 8.48
CA ILE A 100 -4.87 9.90 7.02
C ILE A 100 -4.81 11.28 6.39
N ARG A 101 -5.67 12.21 6.84
CA ARG A 101 -5.65 13.60 6.37
C ARG A 101 -4.28 14.25 6.56
N ARG A 102 -3.68 14.11 7.76
CA ARG A 102 -2.33 14.63 8.04
C ARG A 102 -1.27 14.00 7.13
N LEU A 103 -1.39 12.70 6.85
CA LEU A 103 -0.48 12.01 5.92
C LEU A 103 -0.61 12.57 4.50
N VAL A 104 -1.83 12.71 3.98
CA VAL A 104 -2.06 13.25 2.63
C VAL A 104 -1.58 14.70 2.53
N GLU A 105 -1.88 15.53 3.52
CA GLU A 105 -1.39 16.91 3.60
C GLU A 105 0.15 16.94 3.58
N MET A 106 0.82 16.09 4.35
CA MET A 106 2.29 15.98 4.35
C MET A 106 2.84 15.56 2.99
N LEU A 107 2.26 14.52 2.36
CA LEU A 107 2.68 14.05 1.04
C LEU A 107 2.48 15.15 -0.02
N ASN A 108 1.40 15.94 0.09
CA ASN A 108 1.14 17.06 -0.80
C ASN A 108 2.17 18.19 -0.61
N MET A 109 2.40 18.63 0.64
CA MET A 109 3.38 19.66 0.96
C MET A 109 4.80 19.31 0.51
N LYS A 110 5.19 18.05 0.65
CA LYS A 110 6.50 17.54 0.18
C LYS A 110 6.53 17.19 -1.31
N GLY A 111 5.42 17.41 -2.04
CA GLY A 111 5.31 17.20 -3.49
C GLY A 111 5.34 15.73 -3.93
N SER A 112 5.10 14.80 -3.01
CA SER A 112 5.18 13.35 -3.25
C SER A 112 3.86 12.74 -3.69
N LEU A 113 2.75 13.47 -3.50
CA LEU A 113 1.43 13.06 -3.97
C LEU A 113 1.36 12.90 -5.51
N LYS A 114 2.25 13.56 -6.26
CA LYS A 114 2.32 13.49 -7.73
C LYS A 114 2.63 12.09 -8.29
N TYR A 115 3.28 11.25 -7.50
CA TYR A 115 3.65 9.88 -7.86
C TYR A 115 3.13 8.86 -6.85
N SER A 116 2.21 9.27 -5.96
CA SER A 116 1.68 8.43 -4.89
C SER A 116 0.18 8.24 -5.02
N ILE A 117 -0.27 7.00 -4.81
CA ILE A 117 -1.69 6.64 -4.73
C ILE A 117 -2.01 6.24 -3.29
N VAL A 118 -3.05 6.82 -2.71
CA VAL A 118 -3.45 6.51 -1.32
C VAL A 118 -4.76 5.73 -1.33
N VAL A 119 -4.70 4.45 -0.96
CA VAL A 119 -5.88 3.60 -0.79
C VAL A 119 -6.30 3.67 0.67
N VAL A 120 -7.53 4.13 0.91
CA VAL A 120 -8.03 4.34 2.26
C VAL A 120 -9.18 3.40 2.57
N SER A 121 -9.07 2.71 3.70
CA SER A 121 -10.19 2.26 4.51
C SER A 121 -10.02 2.74 5.95
N THR A 122 -11.01 3.46 6.47
CA THR A 122 -10.99 4.06 7.80
C THR A 122 -11.50 3.10 8.87
N ALA A 123 -11.22 3.41 10.14
CA ALA A 123 -11.72 2.63 11.27
C ALA A 123 -13.26 2.56 11.36
N SER A 124 -13.98 3.52 10.76
CA SER A 124 -15.45 3.54 10.70
C SER A 124 -16.02 2.76 9.53
N ASP A 125 -15.20 2.32 8.58
CA ASP A 125 -15.67 1.55 7.43
C ASP A 125 -16.00 0.11 7.85
N ALA A 126 -16.91 -0.52 7.12
CA ALA A 126 -17.26 -1.92 7.33
C ALA A 126 -16.03 -2.85 7.19
N SER A 127 -15.98 -3.92 7.98
CA SER A 127 -14.87 -4.89 8.00
C SER A 127 -14.53 -5.46 6.62
N PRO A 128 -15.48 -5.74 5.71
CA PRO A 128 -15.17 -6.15 4.34
C PRO A 128 -14.33 -5.13 3.56
N LEU A 129 -14.56 -3.83 3.75
CA LEU A 129 -13.76 -2.79 3.09
C LEU A 129 -12.34 -2.73 3.64
N GLN A 130 -12.18 -2.85 4.96
CA GLN A 130 -10.87 -2.93 5.61
C GLN A 130 -10.10 -4.19 5.16
N PHE A 131 -10.81 -5.30 4.99
CA PHE A 131 -10.25 -6.53 4.45
C PHE A 131 -9.82 -6.37 2.98
N LEU A 132 -10.63 -5.75 2.13
CA LEU A 132 -10.31 -5.60 0.71
C LEU A 132 -9.21 -4.56 0.42
N ALA A 133 -8.98 -3.60 1.31
CA ALA A 133 -8.06 -2.48 1.06
C ALA A 133 -6.63 -2.90 0.63
N PRO A 134 -5.94 -3.86 1.29
CA PRO A 134 -4.65 -4.36 0.82
C PRO A 134 -4.69 -4.99 -0.57
N TYR A 135 -5.76 -5.72 -0.92
CA TYR A 135 -5.93 -6.30 -2.25
C TYR A 135 -6.12 -5.23 -3.32
N THR A 136 -6.90 -4.18 -3.03
CA THR A 136 -7.03 -3.01 -3.91
C THR A 136 -5.67 -2.36 -4.17
N GLY A 137 -4.91 -2.07 -3.11
CA GLY A 137 -3.57 -1.50 -3.27
C GLY A 137 -2.65 -2.41 -4.08
N CYS A 138 -2.70 -3.73 -3.80
CA CYS A 138 -1.92 -4.72 -4.52
C CYS A 138 -2.24 -4.69 -6.02
N ALA A 139 -3.52 -4.76 -6.41
CA ALA A 139 -3.95 -4.74 -7.81
C ALA A 139 -3.49 -3.46 -8.55
N ILE A 140 -3.49 -2.31 -7.87
CA ILE A 140 -2.94 -1.07 -8.41
C ILE A 140 -1.43 -1.20 -8.64
N GLY A 141 -0.68 -1.76 -7.70
CA GLY A 141 0.77 -1.98 -7.87
C GLY A 141 1.10 -3.01 -8.95
N GLU A 142 0.29 -4.06 -9.05
CA GLU A 142 0.43 -5.08 -10.10
C GLU A 142 0.25 -4.50 -11.50
N TYR A 143 -0.63 -3.50 -11.68
CA TYR A 143 -0.77 -2.81 -12.96
C TYR A 143 0.56 -2.21 -13.44
N PHE A 144 1.26 -1.49 -12.57
CA PHE A 144 2.55 -0.87 -12.91
C PHE A 144 3.62 -1.93 -13.14
N ARG A 145 3.69 -2.96 -12.29
CA ARG A 145 4.58 -4.12 -12.46
C ARG A 145 4.39 -4.78 -13.82
N ASP A 146 3.14 -5.09 -14.20
CA ASP A 146 2.81 -5.81 -15.43
C ASP A 146 3.05 -4.95 -16.68
N LYS A 147 3.14 -3.62 -16.53
CA LYS A 147 3.53 -2.66 -17.57
C LYS A 147 5.05 -2.52 -17.73
N GLY A 148 5.84 -3.16 -16.86
CA GLY A 148 7.30 -3.04 -16.83
C GLY A 148 7.80 -1.82 -16.06
N GLU A 149 6.93 -1.18 -15.25
CA GLU A 149 7.28 -0.09 -14.34
C GLU A 149 7.52 -0.64 -12.92
N HIS A 150 8.05 0.20 -12.03
CA HIS A 150 8.31 -0.17 -10.63
C HIS A 150 7.26 0.43 -9.69
N ALA A 151 6.94 -0.32 -8.63
CA ALA A 151 6.02 0.16 -7.60
C ALA A 151 6.54 -0.15 -6.19
N LEU A 152 6.38 0.80 -5.28
CA LEU A 152 6.53 0.65 -3.84
C LEU A 152 5.14 0.63 -3.21
N ILE A 153 4.80 -0.43 -2.48
CA ILE A 153 3.53 -0.54 -1.77
C ILE A 153 3.74 -0.68 -0.26
N ILE A 154 2.94 0.06 0.52
CA ILE A 154 3.00 0.10 1.98
C ILE A 154 1.62 -0.23 2.53
N TYR A 155 1.56 -1.17 3.48
CA TYR A 155 0.33 -1.57 4.17
C TYR A 155 0.35 -1.12 5.64
N ASP A 156 -0.50 -0.15 6.01
CA ASP A 156 -0.61 0.42 7.37
C ASP A 156 -2.05 0.26 7.93
N ASP A 157 -2.40 -0.84 8.58
CA ASP A 157 -1.53 -1.97 8.93
C ASP A 157 -2.18 -3.34 8.71
N LEU A 158 -1.33 -4.36 8.51
CA LEU A 158 -1.77 -5.74 8.28
C LEU A 158 -2.35 -6.41 9.54
N SER A 159 -2.07 -5.88 10.73
CA SER A 159 -2.66 -6.38 11.98
C SER A 159 -4.15 -6.05 12.05
N LYS A 160 -4.55 -4.83 11.69
CA LYS A 160 -5.97 -4.43 11.57
C LYS A 160 -6.67 -5.15 10.43
N HIS A 161 -5.96 -5.39 9.32
CA HIS A 161 -6.47 -6.24 8.24
C HIS A 161 -6.82 -7.65 8.74
N ALA A 162 -5.93 -8.29 9.51
CA ALA A 162 -6.18 -9.61 10.11
C ALA A 162 -7.36 -9.59 11.10
N VAL A 163 -7.49 -8.53 11.91
CA VAL A 163 -8.63 -8.34 12.81
C VAL A 163 -9.95 -8.22 12.02
N ALA A 164 -9.97 -7.46 10.92
CA ALA A 164 -11.14 -7.33 10.06
C ALA A 164 -11.54 -8.68 9.44
N TYR A 165 -10.56 -9.46 8.96
CA TYR A 165 -10.82 -10.80 8.43
C TYR A 165 -11.37 -11.75 9.50
N ARG A 166 -10.82 -11.69 10.72
CA ARG A 166 -11.31 -12.48 11.86
C ARG A 166 -12.76 -12.13 12.19
N GLN A 167 -13.09 -10.84 12.25
CA GLN A 167 -14.47 -10.38 12.50
C GLN A 167 -15.43 -10.93 11.44
N MET A 168 -15.07 -10.85 10.16
CA MET A 168 -15.88 -11.41 9.07
C MET A 168 -16.03 -12.93 9.20
N SER A 169 -14.94 -13.64 9.47
CA SER A 169 -14.94 -15.10 9.58
C SER A 169 -15.84 -15.60 10.71
N LEU A 170 -15.81 -14.93 11.86
CA LEU A 170 -16.66 -15.25 13.01
C LEU A 170 -18.14 -14.96 12.73
N LEU A 171 -18.46 -13.86 12.03
CA LEU A 171 -19.84 -13.56 11.62
C LEU A 171 -20.38 -14.61 10.63
N LEU A 172 -19.52 -15.15 9.78
CA LEU A 172 -19.83 -16.26 8.87
C LEU A 172 -19.83 -17.64 9.56
N ARG A 173 -19.69 -17.69 10.89
CA ARG A 173 -19.62 -18.91 11.70
C ARG A 173 -18.54 -19.89 11.24
N ARG A 174 -17.44 -19.38 10.69
CA ARG A 174 -16.26 -20.21 10.39
C ARG A 174 -15.61 -20.62 11.71
N PRO A 175 -15.19 -21.89 11.86
CA PRO A 175 -14.50 -22.35 13.06
C PRO A 175 -13.24 -21.52 13.34
N PRO A 176 -13.07 -20.94 14.54
CA PRO A 176 -11.88 -20.17 14.88
C PRO A 176 -10.68 -21.08 15.23
N GLY A 177 -9.48 -20.55 14.99
CA GLY A 177 -8.19 -21.13 15.39
C GLY A 177 -7.22 -20.06 15.91
N ARG A 178 -5.96 -20.47 16.16
CA ARG A 178 -4.84 -19.57 16.47
C ARG A 178 -3.98 -19.31 15.25
#